data_AF-A0A6J5TLT8-F1
#
_entry.id   AF-A0A6J5TLT8-F1
#
_cell.length_a   1.000
_cell.length_b   1.000
_cell.length_c   1.000
_cell.angle_alpha   90.00
_cell.angle_beta   90.00
_cell.angle_gamma   90.00
#
_symmetry.space_group_name_H-M   'P 1'
#
loop_
_entity.id
_entity.type
_entity.pdbx_description
1 polymer ?
#
loop_
_entity_poly.entity_id
_entity_poly.type
_entity_poly.pdbx_seq_one_letter_code
_entity_poly.pdbx_strand_id
1 'polypeptide(L)'
;MMRKLGFANRWCNWVMGCVTTVSYSIKVNGMPSGFIQPQRGLRQGDPLSPYLFLICTEGLTALLHHFAGRGLLHGIKVSSSSPALSHLLFADDSILFCKATDGEIDMVKHVLDLYAKGSGQQVNFDKSSLFFSTNCSQETRDRLARRFNIPQGRGFGKYLGLQSEFGHSKKVVFEEIREKVVTRVNGWAENFLTMAGKEVLLKAVTLALPTYTMSCFLLSQGVCADILRALSSLWWGSQDTGKGLHWAKWKTLAQRKDCGGLGFKDLFCFNRAMLAKIGWRTAWAEAVVGMAKYFKRPAGVGLRWRIGDGKSVHVTRDPWLPMPYHFMVRTPSPLLPEKVSDLIDPVLRQCDVHTVSRLFNKEEADSILAMALSRFGCSDRLMWHFTKDGLYTVKSRYRVAVELDSNGLLGRRGDGGTSVDRGGRRLWKSIWELNVAGKIRHFIWRCCRNYLAVRCNLRQRGMQVDLTCPSCQQPNESVAHLLFQCNYARLFWFACPIQLDVRSLQGGTFADIWLELCDRFAQESRKDELLSSIAYGLWRLWKLGRRERRRHPSKEVAENIGAWALNKGPALRWILLKSIVTGHRHHKLCVPLDNSPTVQSGCNCACQECSNS
;
A
#
# COMPACT_ATOMS: atom_id res chain seq x y z
N MET A 1 -39.39 -0.50 -14.65
CA MET A 1 -38.34 -1.44 -14.20
C MET A 1 -38.40 -1.70 -12.68
N MET A 2 -38.23 -0.70 -11.82
CA MET A 2 -38.28 -0.88 -10.34
C MET A 2 -39.50 -1.68 -9.83
N ARG A 3 -40.73 -1.34 -10.26
CA ARG A 3 -41.92 -2.12 -9.87
C ARG A 3 -41.84 -3.61 -10.25
N LYS A 4 -41.23 -3.92 -11.41
CA LYS A 4 -41.04 -5.32 -11.88
C LYS A 4 -39.96 -6.06 -11.11
N LEU A 5 -38.98 -5.33 -10.54
CA LEU A 5 -37.97 -5.88 -9.63
C LEU A 5 -38.50 -6.06 -8.19
N GLY A 6 -39.79 -5.77 -7.94
CA GLY A 6 -40.43 -5.97 -6.63
C GLY A 6 -40.31 -4.80 -5.67
N PHE A 7 -39.83 -3.63 -6.10
CA PHE A 7 -39.80 -2.45 -5.24
C PHE A 7 -41.22 -1.96 -4.92
N ALA A 8 -41.44 -1.62 -3.64
CA ALA A 8 -42.73 -1.11 -3.17
C ALA A 8 -43.13 0.19 -3.90
N ASN A 9 -44.42 0.35 -4.20
CA ASN A 9 -44.93 1.51 -4.94
C ASN A 9 -44.60 2.84 -4.25
N ARG A 10 -44.72 2.89 -2.90
CA ARG A 10 -44.38 4.08 -2.11
C ARG A 10 -42.92 4.49 -2.29
N TRP A 11 -42.01 3.51 -2.26
CA TRP A 11 -40.57 3.74 -2.48
C TRP A 11 -40.31 4.23 -3.89
N CYS A 12 -40.92 3.59 -4.90
CA CYS A 12 -40.79 4.02 -6.30
C CYS A 12 -41.24 5.48 -6.48
N ASN A 13 -42.33 5.89 -5.84
CA ASN A 13 -42.83 7.25 -5.93
C ASN A 13 -41.88 8.27 -5.28
N TRP A 14 -41.26 7.94 -4.15
CA TRP A 14 -40.25 8.81 -3.53
C TRP A 14 -39.02 8.98 -4.40
N VAL A 15 -38.50 7.87 -4.93
CA VAL A 15 -37.35 7.87 -5.85
C VAL A 15 -37.67 8.68 -7.11
N MET A 16 -38.86 8.46 -7.71
CA MET A 16 -39.27 9.23 -8.88
C MET A 16 -39.48 10.70 -8.56
N GLY A 17 -39.97 11.05 -7.38
CA GLY A 17 -40.02 12.43 -6.89
C GLY A 17 -38.65 13.10 -6.96
N CYS A 18 -37.60 12.44 -6.43
CA CYS A 18 -36.23 12.95 -6.51
C CYS A 18 -35.72 13.14 -7.94
N VAL A 19 -36.18 12.33 -8.90
CA VAL A 19 -35.77 12.43 -10.31
C VAL A 19 -36.54 13.52 -11.05
N THR A 20 -37.86 13.63 -10.82
CA THR A 20 -38.74 14.51 -11.61
C THR A 20 -38.77 15.95 -11.11
N THR A 21 -38.43 16.21 -9.84
CA THR A 21 -38.49 17.57 -9.25
C THR A 21 -37.19 18.36 -9.42
N VAL A 22 -36.16 17.80 -10.07
CA VAL A 22 -34.89 18.49 -10.26
C VAL A 22 -35.05 19.65 -11.24
N SER A 23 -34.46 20.80 -10.91
CA SER A 23 -34.26 21.91 -11.84
C SER A 23 -32.79 22.35 -11.84
N TYR A 24 -32.33 22.84 -12.98
CA TYR A 24 -30.97 23.33 -13.15
C TYR A 24 -30.97 24.84 -13.43
N SER A 25 -29.93 25.53 -12.97
CA SER A 25 -29.64 26.92 -13.32
C SER A 25 -28.20 27.01 -13.81
N ILE A 26 -27.94 27.79 -14.85
CA ILE A 26 -26.58 27.97 -15.37
C ILE A 26 -25.98 29.21 -14.68
N LYS A 27 -24.75 29.10 -14.19
CA LYS A 27 -24.05 30.28 -13.68
C LYS A 27 -23.48 31.10 -14.84
N VAL A 28 -23.99 32.30 -15.04
CA VAL A 28 -23.45 33.29 -15.97
C VAL A 28 -22.84 34.41 -15.13
N ASN A 29 -21.54 34.66 -15.28
CA ASN A 29 -20.79 35.66 -14.50
C ASN A 29 -20.93 35.49 -12.97
N GLY A 30 -21.00 34.24 -12.49
CA GLY A 30 -21.12 33.93 -11.06
C GLY A 30 -22.55 33.97 -10.51
N MET A 31 -23.52 34.52 -11.26
CA MET A 31 -24.92 34.57 -10.88
C MET A 31 -25.71 33.41 -11.53
N PRO A 32 -26.54 32.67 -10.78
CA PRO A 32 -27.44 31.68 -11.36
C PRO A 32 -28.47 32.40 -12.24
N SER A 33 -28.54 32.01 -13.50
CA SER A 33 -29.46 32.58 -14.48
C SER A 33 -30.25 31.47 -15.17
N GLY A 34 -31.55 31.72 -15.34
CA GLY A 34 -32.51 30.80 -15.93
C GLY A 34 -32.82 29.56 -15.08
N PHE A 35 -33.94 28.92 -15.43
CA PHE A 35 -34.35 27.63 -14.89
C PHE A 35 -34.57 26.66 -16.05
N ILE A 36 -33.91 25.51 -15.98
CA ILE A 36 -34.02 24.43 -16.96
C ILE A 36 -34.59 23.23 -16.24
N GLN A 37 -35.77 22.79 -16.66
CA GLN A 37 -36.36 21.54 -16.18
C GLN A 37 -35.95 20.41 -17.12
N PRO A 38 -35.15 19.43 -16.66
CA PRO A 38 -34.74 18.31 -17.49
C PRO A 38 -35.91 17.37 -17.78
N GLN A 39 -36.09 17.01 -19.05
CA GLN A 39 -37.04 15.98 -19.46
C GLN A 39 -36.44 14.57 -19.43
N ARG A 40 -35.11 14.45 -19.50
CA ARG A 40 -34.38 13.18 -19.54
C ARG A 40 -33.03 13.29 -18.84
N GLY A 41 -32.50 12.14 -18.47
CA GLY A 41 -31.18 12.02 -17.84
C GLY A 41 -31.24 12.06 -16.32
N LEU A 42 -30.19 11.53 -15.71
CA LEU A 42 -29.99 11.51 -14.27
C LEU A 42 -28.94 12.56 -13.89
N ARG A 43 -29.10 13.17 -12.72
CA ARG A 43 -28.19 14.23 -12.26
C ARG A 43 -26.80 13.67 -11.97
N GLN A 44 -25.78 14.19 -12.64
CA GLN A 44 -24.39 13.84 -12.32
C GLN A 44 -23.99 14.42 -10.96
N GLY A 45 -23.34 13.60 -10.13
CA GLY A 45 -22.97 13.95 -8.75
C GLY A 45 -24.08 13.71 -7.71
N ASP A 46 -25.29 13.31 -8.13
CA ASP A 46 -26.32 12.82 -7.22
C ASP A 46 -25.99 11.38 -6.78
N PRO A 47 -25.96 11.09 -5.45
CA PRO A 47 -25.74 9.75 -4.93
C PRO A 47 -26.72 8.67 -5.44
N LEU A 48 -27.94 9.04 -5.84
CA LEU A 48 -28.94 8.08 -6.33
C LEU A 48 -28.74 7.68 -7.79
N SER A 49 -28.25 8.60 -8.62
CA SER A 49 -28.12 8.42 -10.07
C SER A 49 -27.36 7.15 -10.48
N PRO A 50 -26.21 6.79 -9.86
CA PRO A 50 -25.50 5.56 -10.23
C PRO A 50 -26.32 4.29 -9.98
N TYR A 51 -27.10 4.24 -8.90
CA TYR A 51 -27.94 3.07 -8.60
C TYR A 51 -29.13 2.96 -9.56
N LEU A 52 -29.74 4.10 -9.91
CA LEU A 52 -30.80 4.13 -10.91
C LEU A 52 -30.30 3.72 -12.30
N PHE A 53 -29.08 4.12 -12.66
CA PHE A 53 -28.42 3.65 -13.86
C PHE A 53 -28.27 2.11 -13.84
N LEU A 54 -27.73 1.55 -12.75
CA LEU A 54 -27.58 0.09 -12.61
C LEU A 54 -28.91 -0.66 -12.68
N ILE A 55 -29.97 -0.12 -12.04
CA ILE A 55 -31.32 -0.70 -12.12
C ILE A 55 -31.81 -0.72 -13.56
N CYS A 56 -31.57 0.33 -14.34
CA CYS A 56 -31.93 0.37 -15.76
C CYS A 56 -31.12 -0.65 -16.58
N THR A 57 -29.81 -0.73 -16.34
CA THR A 57 -28.91 -1.67 -17.00
C THR A 57 -29.26 -3.14 -16.72
N GLU A 58 -29.85 -3.45 -15.57
CA GLU A 58 -30.37 -4.80 -15.27
C GLU A 58 -31.39 -5.27 -16.33
N GLY A 59 -32.12 -4.35 -16.95
CA GLY A 59 -32.99 -4.67 -18.09
C GLY A 59 -32.23 -5.22 -19.30
N LEU A 60 -31.04 -4.67 -19.60
CA LEU A 60 -30.18 -5.17 -20.67
C LEU A 60 -29.64 -6.56 -20.32
N THR A 61 -29.16 -6.74 -19.10
CA THR A 61 -28.70 -8.05 -18.57
C THR A 61 -29.80 -9.10 -18.69
N ALA A 62 -31.03 -8.77 -18.28
CA ALA A 62 -32.18 -9.66 -18.37
C ALA A 62 -32.52 -10.05 -19.82
N LEU A 63 -32.48 -9.11 -20.76
CA LEU A 63 -32.68 -9.40 -22.18
C LEU A 63 -31.59 -10.33 -22.72
N LEU A 64 -30.32 -10.05 -22.45
CA LEU A 64 -29.20 -10.90 -22.88
C LEU A 64 -29.30 -12.31 -22.32
N HIS A 65 -29.67 -12.46 -21.05
CA HIS A 65 -29.90 -13.77 -20.44
C HIS A 65 -31.12 -14.49 -21.04
N HIS A 66 -32.19 -13.78 -21.36
CA HIS A 66 -33.38 -14.34 -21.98
C HIS A 66 -33.06 -15.00 -23.34
N PHE A 67 -32.34 -14.29 -24.21
CA PHE A 67 -31.95 -14.83 -25.52
C PHE A 67 -30.84 -15.88 -25.41
N ALA A 68 -29.94 -15.76 -24.44
CA ALA A 68 -28.92 -16.78 -24.18
C ALA A 68 -29.53 -18.11 -23.70
N GLY A 69 -30.53 -18.05 -22.80
CA GLY A 69 -31.25 -19.24 -22.32
C GLY A 69 -32.04 -19.96 -23.42
N ARG A 70 -32.38 -19.27 -24.51
CA ARG A 70 -33.03 -19.84 -25.70
C ARG A 70 -32.04 -20.39 -26.74
N GLY A 71 -30.73 -20.30 -26.50
CA GLY A 71 -29.70 -20.73 -27.45
C GLY A 71 -29.53 -19.79 -28.65
N LEU A 72 -30.09 -18.58 -28.60
CA LEU A 72 -29.95 -17.57 -29.67
C LEU A 72 -28.70 -16.71 -29.51
N LEU A 73 -28.12 -16.67 -28.29
CA LEU A 73 -26.83 -16.05 -27.99
C LEU A 73 -25.96 -17.01 -27.19
N HIS A 74 -24.78 -17.36 -27.69
CA HIS A 74 -23.97 -18.40 -27.03
C HIS A 74 -22.90 -17.84 -26.09
N GLY A 75 -22.45 -16.59 -26.26
CA GLY A 75 -21.35 -16.04 -25.49
C GLY A 75 -20.01 -16.76 -25.71
N ILE A 76 -19.08 -16.57 -24.78
CA ILE A 76 -17.77 -17.24 -24.75
C ILE A 76 -17.66 -18.20 -23.56
N LYS A 77 -17.08 -19.37 -23.76
CA LYS A 77 -16.72 -20.31 -22.68
C LYS A 77 -15.20 -20.42 -22.58
N VAL A 78 -14.67 -20.35 -21.37
CA VAL A 78 -13.22 -20.47 -21.10
C VAL A 78 -12.79 -21.94 -21.01
N SER A 79 -13.67 -22.81 -20.50
CA SER A 79 -13.51 -24.26 -20.50
C SER A 79 -14.85 -24.96 -20.77
N SER A 80 -14.81 -26.24 -21.14
CA SER A 80 -16.02 -27.04 -21.35
C SER A 80 -16.97 -27.05 -20.14
N SER A 81 -16.39 -26.97 -18.93
CA SER A 81 -17.10 -26.90 -17.65
C SER A 81 -17.42 -25.49 -17.14
N SER A 82 -16.97 -24.42 -17.82
CA SER A 82 -17.23 -23.04 -17.36
C SER A 82 -18.61 -22.55 -17.84
N PRO A 83 -19.29 -21.69 -17.06
CA PRO A 83 -20.49 -21.00 -17.55
C PRO A 83 -20.14 -20.16 -18.78
N ALA A 84 -21.12 -20.01 -19.68
CA ALA A 84 -20.99 -19.12 -20.83
C ALA A 84 -21.07 -17.66 -20.36
N LEU A 85 -20.10 -16.85 -20.77
CA LEU A 85 -20.07 -15.41 -20.52
C LEU A 85 -20.64 -14.71 -21.76
N SER A 86 -21.81 -14.10 -21.64
CA SER A 86 -22.45 -13.35 -22.74
C SER A 86 -22.09 -11.86 -22.72
N HIS A 87 -21.83 -11.27 -21.55
CA HIS A 87 -21.54 -9.85 -21.44
C HIS A 87 -20.74 -9.49 -20.17
N LEU A 88 -20.04 -8.35 -20.22
CA LEU A 88 -19.39 -7.68 -19.09
C LEU A 88 -19.76 -6.19 -19.15
N LEU A 89 -20.23 -5.65 -18.04
CA LEU A 89 -20.71 -4.26 -17.97
C LEU A 89 -19.94 -3.52 -16.88
N PHE A 90 -19.47 -2.32 -17.18
CA PHE A 90 -18.96 -1.39 -16.19
C PHE A 90 -19.50 0.00 -16.49
N ALA A 91 -20.51 0.42 -15.72
CA ALA A 91 -21.30 1.61 -16.04
C ALA A 91 -21.80 1.55 -17.50
N ASP A 92 -21.46 2.55 -18.32
CA ASP A 92 -21.80 2.62 -19.75
C ASP A 92 -20.90 1.76 -20.65
N ASP A 93 -19.68 1.45 -20.21
CA ASP A 93 -18.75 0.61 -20.96
C ASP A 93 -19.20 -0.87 -20.94
N SER A 94 -19.70 -1.33 -22.08
CA SER A 94 -20.29 -2.66 -22.25
C SER A 94 -19.48 -3.51 -23.23
N ILE A 95 -19.12 -4.73 -22.84
CA ILE A 95 -18.49 -5.74 -23.70
C ILE A 95 -19.47 -6.89 -23.88
N LEU A 96 -19.84 -7.17 -25.13
CA LEU A 96 -20.73 -8.27 -25.49
C LEU A 96 -19.95 -9.38 -26.19
N PHE A 97 -20.28 -10.63 -25.88
CA PHE A 97 -19.68 -11.82 -26.47
C PHE A 97 -20.75 -12.59 -27.25
N CYS A 98 -20.44 -12.91 -28.50
CA CYS A 98 -21.28 -13.73 -29.38
C CYS A 98 -20.38 -14.50 -30.37
N LYS A 99 -20.93 -15.53 -31.02
CA LYS A 99 -20.25 -16.18 -32.14
C LYS A 99 -20.24 -15.25 -33.35
N ALA A 100 -19.20 -15.37 -34.17
CA ALA A 100 -19.05 -14.63 -35.42
C ALA A 100 -19.95 -15.22 -36.53
N THR A 101 -21.26 -15.19 -36.32
CA THR A 101 -22.29 -15.62 -37.27
C THR A 101 -23.25 -14.47 -37.54
N ASP A 102 -23.83 -14.42 -38.74
CA ASP A 102 -24.76 -13.36 -39.11
C ASP A 102 -26.00 -13.34 -38.18
N GLY A 103 -26.50 -14.52 -37.81
CA GLY A 103 -27.68 -14.65 -36.94
C GLY A 103 -27.47 -14.14 -35.50
N GLU A 104 -26.32 -14.42 -34.87
CA GLU A 104 -26.06 -13.92 -33.51
C GLU A 104 -25.82 -12.41 -33.51
N ILE A 105 -25.17 -11.89 -34.55
CA ILE A 105 -24.93 -10.45 -34.72
C ILE A 105 -26.25 -9.69 -34.87
N ASP A 106 -27.18 -10.19 -35.68
CA ASP A 106 -28.51 -9.60 -35.82
C ASP A 106 -29.29 -9.68 -34.50
N MET A 107 -29.11 -10.76 -33.73
CA MET A 107 -29.71 -10.90 -32.41
C MET A 107 -29.16 -9.87 -31.42
N VAL A 108 -27.85 -9.60 -31.42
CA VAL A 108 -27.25 -8.56 -30.57
C VAL A 108 -27.84 -7.19 -30.91
N LYS A 109 -27.97 -6.85 -32.21
CA LYS A 109 -28.64 -5.61 -32.62
C LYS A 109 -30.07 -5.54 -32.12
N HIS A 110 -30.83 -6.60 -32.32
CA HIS A 110 -32.22 -6.67 -31.88
C HIS A 110 -32.35 -6.43 -30.37
N VAL A 111 -31.48 -7.03 -29.57
CA VAL A 111 -31.43 -6.82 -28.11
C VAL A 111 -31.11 -5.36 -27.76
N LEU A 112 -30.13 -4.76 -28.42
CA LEU A 112 -29.75 -3.36 -28.19
C LEU A 112 -30.87 -2.40 -28.58
N ASP A 113 -31.57 -2.65 -29.69
CA ASP A 113 -32.70 -1.85 -30.14
C ASP A 113 -33.90 -1.97 -29.19
N LEU A 114 -34.19 -3.18 -28.73
CA LEU A 114 -35.26 -3.43 -27.76
C LEU A 114 -34.96 -2.74 -26.43
N TYR A 115 -33.71 -2.81 -25.97
CA TYR A 115 -33.24 -2.11 -24.78
C TYR A 115 -33.31 -0.59 -24.95
N ALA A 116 -32.89 -0.06 -26.10
CA ALA A 116 -32.94 1.37 -26.40
C ALA A 116 -34.38 1.90 -26.40
N LYS A 117 -35.32 1.16 -27.01
CA LYS A 117 -36.75 1.48 -26.99
C LYS A 117 -37.33 1.47 -25.58
N GLY A 118 -36.93 0.51 -24.73
CA GLY A 118 -37.44 0.37 -23.37
C GLY A 118 -36.83 1.34 -22.35
N SER A 119 -35.55 1.69 -22.50
CA SER A 119 -34.80 2.52 -21.54
C SER A 119 -34.64 3.98 -21.96
N GLY A 120 -34.78 4.29 -23.25
CA GLY A 120 -34.41 5.58 -23.83
C GLY A 120 -32.90 5.83 -23.95
N GLN A 121 -32.06 4.85 -23.58
CA GLN A 121 -30.61 4.91 -23.79
C GLN A 121 -30.25 4.56 -25.24
N GLN A 122 -29.21 5.18 -25.77
CA GLN A 122 -28.74 4.91 -27.13
C GLN A 122 -27.29 4.44 -27.11
N VAL A 123 -26.97 3.50 -27.99
CA VAL A 123 -25.60 3.03 -28.20
C VAL A 123 -24.84 4.04 -29.04
N ASN A 124 -23.64 4.41 -28.60
CA ASN A 124 -22.74 5.25 -29.39
C ASN A 124 -21.93 4.35 -30.34
N PHE A 125 -22.41 4.20 -31.57
CA PHE A 125 -21.75 3.38 -32.58
C PHE A 125 -20.36 3.91 -32.99
N ASP A 126 -20.14 5.23 -32.91
CA ASP A 126 -18.84 5.86 -33.23
C ASP A 126 -17.74 5.50 -32.23
N LYS A 127 -18.12 5.29 -30.96
CA LYS A 127 -17.22 4.81 -29.90
C LYS A 127 -17.15 3.29 -29.80
N SER A 128 -18.03 2.58 -30.53
CA SER A 128 -18.09 1.13 -30.50
C SER A 128 -17.10 0.53 -31.49
N SER A 129 -16.60 -0.67 -31.20
CA SER A 129 -15.68 -1.38 -32.08
C SER A 129 -15.92 -2.89 -32.00
N LEU A 130 -15.74 -3.58 -33.12
CA LEU A 130 -15.85 -5.04 -33.19
C LEU A 130 -14.47 -5.69 -33.11
N PHE A 131 -14.40 -6.75 -32.30
CA PHE A 131 -13.20 -7.57 -32.13
C PHE A 131 -13.48 -9.01 -32.52
N PHE A 132 -12.60 -9.57 -33.33
CA PHE A 132 -12.73 -10.93 -33.84
C PHE A 132 -11.58 -11.80 -33.35
N SER A 133 -11.86 -13.09 -33.16
CA SER A 133 -10.81 -14.07 -32.85
C SER A 133 -9.85 -14.21 -34.04
N THR A 134 -8.62 -14.65 -33.76
CA THR A 134 -7.60 -14.94 -34.79
C THR A 134 -8.05 -15.98 -35.81
N ASN A 135 -9.02 -16.83 -35.43
CA ASN A 135 -9.52 -17.93 -36.25
C ASN A 135 -10.64 -17.50 -37.21
N CYS A 136 -11.09 -16.24 -37.15
CA CYS A 136 -12.12 -15.71 -38.04
C CYS A 136 -11.48 -15.18 -39.34
N SER A 137 -11.96 -15.64 -40.51
CA SER A 137 -11.45 -15.20 -41.82
C SER A 137 -11.71 -13.72 -42.06
N GLN A 138 -10.81 -13.04 -42.79
CA GLN A 138 -10.94 -11.61 -43.06
C GLN A 138 -12.25 -11.28 -43.79
N GLU A 139 -12.67 -12.14 -44.72
CA GLU A 139 -13.96 -12.01 -45.41
C GLU A 139 -15.15 -11.99 -44.44
N THR A 140 -15.18 -12.89 -43.45
CA THR A 140 -16.23 -12.93 -42.44
C THR A 140 -16.22 -11.67 -41.58
N ARG A 141 -15.03 -11.17 -41.21
CA ARG A 141 -14.87 -9.93 -40.43
C ARG A 141 -15.42 -8.73 -41.18
N ASP A 142 -15.06 -8.59 -42.45
CA ASP A 142 -15.50 -7.49 -43.31
C ASP A 142 -17.01 -7.55 -43.58
N ARG A 143 -17.57 -8.76 -43.70
CA ARG A 143 -19.02 -8.98 -43.83
C ARG A 143 -19.75 -8.54 -42.56
N LEU A 144 -19.33 -9.03 -41.40
CA LEU A 144 -19.99 -8.73 -40.12
C LEU A 144 -19.82 -7.27 -39.71
N ALA A 145 -18.67 -6.64 -39.97
CA ALA A 145 -18.44 -5.23 -39.69
C ALA A 145 -19.35 -4.32 -40.52
N ARG A 146 -19.47 -4.58 -41.83
CA ARG A 146 -20.42 -3.88 -42.71
C ARG A 146 -21.86 -4.08 -42.27
N ARG A 147 -22.22 -5.33 -41.92
CA ARG A 147 -23.55 -5.63 -41.41
C ARG A 147 -23.84 -4.88 -40.13
N PHE A 148 -22.89 -4.80 -39.19
CA PHE A 148 -23.08 -4.11 -37.92
C PHE A 148 -23.03 -2.58 -38.01
N ASN A 149 -22.41 -2.04 -39.07
CA ASN A 149 -22.06 -0.62 -39.18
C ASN A 149 -21.17 -0.14 -38.01
N ILE A 150 -20.23 -0.98 -37.60
CA ILE A 150 -19.23 -0.67 -36.56
C ILE A 150 -17.84 -0.95 -37.14
N PRO A 151 -16.87 -0.04 -36.96
CA PRO A 151 -15.51 -0.26 -37.44
C PRO A 151 -14.85 -1.47 -36.75
N GLN A 152 -14.00 -2.16 -37.50
CA GLN A 152 -13.15 -3.21 -36.95
C GLN A 152 -12.06 -2.56 -36.08
N GLY A 153 -12.01 -2.94 -34.80
CA GLY A 153 -10.94 -2.52 -33.91
C GLY A 153 -9.72 -3.42 -34.06
N ARG A 154 -8.51 -2.85 -34.01
CA ARG A 154 -7.25 -3.63 -33.96
C ARG A 154 -7.02 -4.29 -32.59
N GLY A 155 -7.65 -3.76 -31.54
CA GLY A 155 -7.73 -4.33 -30.20
C GLY A 155 -8.51 -3.40 -29.25
N PHE A 156 -8.82 -3.90 -28.05
CA PHE A 156 -9.69 -3.22 -27.07
C PHE A 156 -9.14 -1.88 -26.54
N GLY A 157 -7.95 -1.44 -27.00
CA GLY A 157 -7.30 -0.22 -26.54
C GLY A 157 -7.17 -0.19 -25.01
N LYS A 158 -7.51 0.94 -24.40
CA LYS A 158 -7.49 1.12 -22.95
C LYS A 158 -8.87 0.88 -22.35
N TYR A 159 -9.06 -0.24 -21.66
CA TYR A 159 -10.28 -0.58 -20.94
C TYR A 159 -10.08 -0.42 -19.43
N LEU A 160 -10.96 0.34 -18.78
CA LEU A 160 -10.88 0.67 -17.35
C LEU A 160 -9.50 1.16 -16.89
N GLY A 161 -8.81 1.93 -17.74
CA GLY A 161 -7.50 2.48 -17.44
C GLY A 161 -6.30 1.54 -17.67
N LEU A 162 -6.53 0.32 -18.18
CA LEU A 162 -5.50 -0.67 -18.50
C LEU A 162 -5.50 -0.97 -20.00
N GLN A 163 -4.31 -1.18 -20.58
CA GLN A 163 -4.22 -1.66 -21.96
C GLN A 163 -4.78 -3.07 -22.01
N SER A 164 -5.80 -3.26 -22.83
CA SER A 164 -6.48 -4.54 -23.03
C SER A 164 -5.82 -5.39 -24.13
N GLU A 165 -4.90 -4.79 -24.90
CA GLU A 165 -4.08 -5.52 -25.87
C GLU A 165 -2.92 -6.22 -25.16
N PHE A 166 -3.13 -7.49 -24.83
CA PHE A 166 -2.06 -8.43 -24.52
C PHE A 166 -1.48 -8.93 -25.85
N GLY A 167 -0.71 -8.09 -26.54
CA GLY A 167 0.18 -8.59 -27.59
C GLY A 167 1.17 -9.61 -27.02
N HIS A 168 2.03 -10.19 -27.87
CA HIS A 168 3.04 -11.16 -27.44
C HIS A 168 3.98 -10.64 -26.32
N SER A 169 4.10 -9.31 -26.14
CA SER A 169 4.96 -8.69 -25.13
C SER A 169 4.19 -8.01 -24.00
N LYS A 170 4.11 -8.71 -22.85
CA LYS A 170 3.65 -8.14 -21.56
C LYS A 170 4.47 -6.94 -21.08
N LYS A 171 5.66 -6.72 -21.67
CA LYS A 171 6.58 -5.65 -21.28
C LYS A 171 6.01 -4.27 -21.63
N VAL A 172 5.39 -4.12 -22.81
CA VAL A 172 4.81 -2.86 -23.30
C VAL A 172 3.67 -2.38 -22.40
N VAL A 173 2.78 -3.30 -22.01
CA VAL A 173 1.64 -3.03 -21.11
C VAL A 173 2.10 -2.51 -19.75
N PHE A 174 3.22 -3.03 -19.23
CA PHE A 174 3.75 -2.64 -17.94
C PHE A 174 4.71 -1.45 -17.99
N GLU A 175 5.18 -1.09 -19.18
CA GLU A 175 6.04 0.07 -19.39
C GLU A 175 5.29 1.38 -19.08
N GLU A 176 4.04 1.52 -19.51
CA GLU A 176 3.20 2.70 -19.20
C GLU A 176 3.10 2.94 -17.68
N ILE A 177 3.03 1.87 -16.88
CA ILE A 177 2.94 1.96 -15.41
C ILE A 177 4.30 2.32 -14.81
N ARG A 178 5.38 1.72 -15.32
CA ARG A 178 6.75 2.09 -14.95
C ARG A 178 6.98 3.57 -15.21
N GLU A 179 6.66 4.06 -16.40
CA GLU A 179 6.78 5.46 -16.79
C GLU A 179 5.96 6.38 -15.89
N LYS A 180 4.67 6.08 -15.65
CA LYS A 180 3.84 6.87 -14.73
C LYS A 180 4.46 6.99 -13.33
N VAL A 181 5.02 5.89 -12.82
CA VAL A 181 5.69 5.89 -11.52
C VAL A 181 6.98 6.70 -11.56
N VAL A 182 7.82 6.50 -12.57
CA VAL A 182 9.11 7.20 -12.73
C VAL A 182 8.90 8.70 -12.93
N THR A 183 8.01 9.12 -13.83
CA THR A 183 7.68 10.53 -14.07
C THR A 183 7.17 11.20 -12.80
N ARG A 184 6.30 10.53 -12.04
CA ARG A 184 5.82 11.08 -10.76
C ARG A 184 6.93 11.22 -9.73
N VAL A 185 7.83 10.24 -9.65
CA VAL A 185 8.97 10.25 -8.73
C VAL A 185 9.95 11.36 -9.08
N ASN A 186 10.29 11.50 -10.36
CA ASN A 186 11.21 12.52 -10.85
C ASN A 186 10.66 13.93 -10.59
N GLY A 187 9.35 14.16 -10.81
CA GLY A 187 8.71 15.44 -10.50
C GLY A 187 8.69 15.81 -9.00
N TRP A 188 9.06 14.91 -8.09
CA TRP A 188 9.24 15.24 -6.67
C TRP A 188 10.68 15.41 -6.24
N ALA A 189 11.65 15.03 -7.07
CA ALA A 189 13.05 15.27 -6.76
C ALA A 189 13.35 16.77 -6.58
N GLU A 190 12.58 17.62 -7.27
CA GLU A 190 12.65 19.08 -7.24
C GLU A 190 12.00 19.70 -5.99
N ASN A 191 11.15 18.95 -5.28
CA ASN A 191 10.48 19.44 -4.08
C ASN A 191 11.35 19.21 -2.84
N PHE A 192 11.61 20.25 -2.03
CA PHE A 192 12.45 20.23 -0.82
C PHE A 192 11.88 19.36 0.32
N LEU A 193 11.76 18.05 0.09
CA LEU A 193 11.08 17.10 0.97
C LEU A 193 12.02 16.54 2.02
N THR A 194 11.55 16.54 3.27
CA THR A 194 12.20 15.78 4.34
C THR A 194 12.06 14.27 4.10
N MET A 195 12.94 13.45 4.69
CA MET A 195 12.84 11.98 4.60
C MET A 195 11.47 11.44 5.05
N ALA A 196 10.90 12.03 6.10
CA ALA A 196 9.55 11.69 6.54
C ALA A 196 8.49 12.05 5.49
N GLY A 197 8.63 13.19 4.81
CA GLY A 197 7.76 13.56 3.69
C GLY A 197 7.91 12.59 2.50
N LYS A 198 9.14 12.19 2.16
CA LYS A 198 9.40 11.16 1.14
C LYS A 198 8.73 9.83 1.51
N GLU A 199 8.79 9.41 2.78
CA GLU A 199 8.15 8.16 3.24
C GLU A 199 6.64 8.18 2.97
N VAL A 200 5.98 9.28 3.34
CA VAL A 200 4.53 9.47 3.17
C VAL A 200 4.17 9.46 1.69
N LEU A 201 4.86 10.24 0.84
CA LEU A 201 4.56 10.33 -0.59
C LEU A 201 4.77 8.99 -1.31
N LEU A 202 5.88 8.31 -1.04
CA LEU A 202 6.17 7.00 -1.63
C LEU A 202 5.09 5.98 -1.28
N LYS A 203 4.61 5.98 -0.03
CA LYS A 203 3.57 5.03 0.42
C LYS A 203 2.17 5.36 -0.07
N ALA A 204 1.76 6.62 0.04
CA ALA A 204 0.40 7.05 -0.23
C ALA A 204 0.13 7.15 -1.74
N VAL A 205 1.15 7.50 -2.52
CA VAL A 205 0.99 7.77 -3.94
C VAL A 205 1.73 6.74 -4.78
N THR A 206 3.06 6.64 -4.67
CA THR A 206 3.83 5.84 -5.64
C THR A 206 3.58 4.33 -5.54
N LEU A 207 3.50 3.79 -4.32
CA LEU A 207 3.15 2.38 -4.10
C LEU A 207 1.64 2.11 -4.33
N ALA A 208 0.81 3.16 -4.38
CA ALA A 208 -0.62 3.03 -4.67
C ALA A 208 -0.90 2.98 -6.17
N LEU A 209 -0.17 3.74 -6.99
CA LEU A 209 -0.33 3.79 -8.45
C LEU A 209 -0.40 2.40 -9.13
N PRO A 210 0.54 1.48 -8.91
CA PRO A 210 0.50 0.16 -9.56
C PRO A 210 -0.53 -0.78 -8.92
N THR A 211 -1.19 -0.42 -7.81
CA THR A 211 -2.06 -1.34 -7.04
C THR A 211 -3.22 -1.85 -7.87
N TYR A 212 -3.82 -1.00 -8.71
CA TYR A 212 -4.91 -1.39 -9.59
C TYR A 212 -4.43 -2.43 -10.64
N THR A 213 -3.33 -2.16 -11.34
CA THR A 213 -2.76 -3.14 -12.29
C THR A 213 -2.32 -4.43 -11.60
N MET A 214 -1.63 -4.34 -10.46
CA MET A 214 -1.19 -5.51 -9.67
C MET A 214 -2.37 -6.32 -9.13
N SER A 215 -3.57 -5.74 -9.07
CA SER A 215 -4.76 -6.48 -8.67
C SER A 215 -5.21 -7.44 -9.76
N CYS A 216 -4.97 -7.12 -11.04
CA CYS A 216 -5.42 -7.90 -12.19
C CYS A 216 -4.29 -8.71 -12.86
N PHE A 217 -3.06 -8.21 -12.82
CA PHE A 217 -1.93 -8.77 -13.57
C PHE A 217 -0.71 -9.04 -12.71
N LEU A 218 0.06 -10.07 -13.07
CA LEU A 218 1.39 -10.32 -12.52
C LEU A 218 2.42 -9.50 -13.30
N LEU A 219 2.95 -8.46 -12.66
CA LEU A 219 4.05 -7.67 -13.17
C LEU A 219 5.30 -8.54 -13.30
N SER A 220 6.09 -8.29 -14.34
CA SER A 220 7.38 -8.95 -14.50
C SER A 220 8.35 -8.52 -13.40
N GLN A 221 9.28 -9.41 -13.02
CA GLN A 221 10.30 -9.08 -12.03
C GLN A 221 11.15 -7.88 -12.45
N GLY A 222 11.42 -7.72 -13.76
CA GLY A 222 12.14 -6.57 -14.31
C GLY A 222 11.43 -5.24 -14.09
N VAL A 223 10.12 -5.16 -14.36
CA VAL A 223 9.33 -3.94 -14.11
C VAL A 223 9.29 -3.61 -12.62
N CYS A 224 9.09 -4.60 -11.75
CA CYS A 224 9.17 -4.38 -10.32
C CYS A 224 10.56 -3.86 -9.90
N ALA A 225 11.64 -4.44 -10.42
CA ALA A 225 13.00 -4.02 -10.11
C ALA A 225 13.29 -2.59 -10.57
N ASP A 226 12.82 -2.20 -11.76
CA ASP A 226 12.98 -0.85 -12.28
C ASP A 226 12.22 0.19 -11.46
N ILE A 227 10.96 -0.10 -11.10
CA ILE A 227 10.19 0.75 -10.20
C ILE A 227 10.93 0.89 -8.87
N LEU A 228 11.35 -0.23 -8.26
CA LEU A 228 12.10 -0.22 -6.99
C LEU A 228 13.41 0.58 -7.09
N ARG A 229 14.11 0.54 -8.23
CA ARG A 229 15.31 1.33 -8.49
C ARG A 229 14.98 2.83 -8.47
N ALA A 230 13.90 3.25 -9.13
CA ALA A 230 13.44 4.64 -9.12
C ALA A 230 13.05 5.11 -7.70
N LEU A 231 12.29 4.30 -6.95
CA LEU A 231 11.93 4.63 -5.56
C LEU A 231 13.17 4.74 -4.67
N SER A 232 14.11 3.81 -4.83
CA SER A 232 15.35 3.80 -4.04
C SER A 232 16.24 5.00 -4.37
N SER A 233 16.28 5.41 -5.65
CA SER A 233 16.99 6.62 -6.08
C SER A 233 16.39 7.87 -5.44
N LEU A 234 15.06 8.04 -5.47
CA LEU A 234 14.40 9.17 -4.81
C LEU A 234 14.63 9.17 -3.29
N TRP A 235 14.54 7.99 -2.67
CA TRP A 235 14.68 7.85 -1.22
C TRP A 235 16.08 8.29 -0.74
N TRP A 236 17.13 7.82 -1.40
CA TRP A 236 18.52 8.12 -1.02
C TRP A 236 19.09 9.38 -1.70
N GLY A 237 18.46 9.85 -2.77
CA GLY A 237 18.89 11.01 -3.56
C GLY A 237 18.94 12.30 -2.74
N SER A 238 19.98 13.09 -2.99
CA SER A 238 20.20 14.40 -2.38
C SER A 238 19.57 15.51 -3.24
N GLN A 239 19.29 16.65 -2.60
CA GLN A 239 18.67 17.84 -3.21
C GLN A 239 19.54 18.47 -4.30
N ASP A 240 20.87 18.46 -4.14
CA ASP A 240 21.78 19.24 -4.99
C ASP A 240 22.30 18.49 -6.22
N THR A 241 22.32 17.15 -6.19
CA THR A 241 23.03 16.34 -7.19
C THR A 241 22.19 15.21 -7.80
N GLY A 242 20.98 14.95 -7.29
CA GLY A 242 20.16 13.78 -7.66
C GLY A 242 20.76 12.42 -7.30
N LYS A 243 22.07 12.36 -6.98
CA LYS A 243 22.82 11.17 -6.60
C LYS A 243 23.08 11.19 -5.10
N GLY A 244 22.66 10.14 -4.40
CA GLY A 244 22.95 9.97 -2.98
C GLY A 244 23.39 8.54 -2.67
N LEU A 245 24.21 8.36 -1.63
CA LEU A 245 24.70 7.05 -1.24
C LEU A 245 23.54 6.18 -0.71
N HIS A 246 23.36 5.00 -1.31
CA HIS A 246 22.34 4.05 -0.87
C HIS A 246 22.78 3.34 0.42
N TRP A 247 22.29 3.80 1.57
CA TRP A 247 22.70 3.25 2.86
C TRP A 247 22.13 1.85 3.15
N ALA A 248 20.99 1.49 2.56
CA ALA A 248 20.39 0.16 2.71
C ALA A 248 19.76 -0.33 1.41
N LYS A 249 19.72 -1.66 1.26
CA LYS A 249 18.94 -2.33 0.20
C LYS A 249 17.44 -2.06 0.43
N TRP A 250 16.67 -2.00 -0.66
CA TRP A 250 15.22 -1.79 -0.57
C TRP A 250 14.50 -2.87 0.26
N LYS A 251 14.95 -4.13 0.18
CA LYS A 251 14.43 -5.23 1.02
C LYS A 251 14.48 -4.89 2.51
N THR A 252 15.57 -4.28 2.99
CA THR A 252 15.72 -3.83 4.39
C THR A 252 14.72 -2.72 4.72
N LEU A 253 14.49 -1.79 3.80
CA LEU A 253 13.50 -0.71 4.00
C LEU A 253 12.05 -1.23 3.95
N ALA A 254 11.81 -2.32 3.21
CA ALA A 254 10.50 -2.97 3.09
C ALA A 254 10.14 -3.82 4.32
N GLN A 255 11.11 -4.16 5.17
CA GLN A 255 10.83 -4.81 6.45
C GLN A 255 9.93 -3.94 7.32
N ARG A 256 9.23 -4.57 8.25
CA ARG A 256 8.33 -3.86 9.16
C ARG A 256 9.11 -2.93 10.09
N LYS A 257 8.43 -1.90 10.60
CA LYS A 257 9.02 -0.92 11.53
C LYS A 257 9.55 -1.57 12.81
N ASP A 258 8.87 -2.59 13.32
CA ASP A 258 9.28 -3.37 14.49
C ASP A 258 10.45 -4.34 14.22
N CYS A 259 10.84 -4.52 12.96
CA CYS A 259 12.04 -5.25 12.55
C CYS A 259 13.16 -4.30 12.07
N GLY A 260 12.99 -2.98 12.21
CA GLY A 260 13.99 -1.99 11.83
C GLY A 260 13.94 -1.53 10.38
N GLY A 261 12.93 -1.96 9.62
CA GLY A 261 12.62 -1.37 8.32
C GLY A 261 11.72 -0.14 8.44
N LEU A 262 11.22 0.33 7.29
CA LEU A 262 10.30 1.46 7.22
C LEU A 262 8.88 1.03 6.85
N GLY A 263 8.67 -0.24 6.52
CA GLY A 263 7.38 -0.77 6.08
C GLY A 263 7.01 -0.32 4.68
N PHE A 264 7.98 -0.11 3.79
CA PHE A 264 7.70 -0.07 2.35
C PHE A 264 7.24 -1.46 1.87
N LYS A 265 6.64 -1.52 0.68
CA LYS A 265 6.19 -2.80 0.11
C LYS A 265 7.26 -3.35 -0.84
N ASP A 266 7.48 -4.65 -0.75
CA ASP A 266 8.06 -5.43 -1.86
C ASP A 266 6.95 -5.64 -2.90
N LEU A 267 7.11 -4.99 -4.06
CA LEU A 267 6.08 -4.97 -5.11
C LEU A 267 5.77 -6.37 -5.64
N PHE A 268 6.77 -7.25 -5.75
CA PHE A 268 6.57 -8.60 -6.27
C PHE A 268 5.73 -9.45 -5.30
N CYS A 269 6.09 -9.48 -4.02
CA CYS A 269 5.33 -10.17 -2.99
C CYS A 269 3.92 -9.57 -2.83
N PHE A 270 3.80 -8.25 -2.94
CA PHE A 270 2.51 -7.56 -2.84
C PHE A 270 1.60 -7.88 -4.02
N ASN A 271 2.13 -7.90 -5.25
CA ASN A 271 1.39 -8.26 -6.45
C ASN A 271 0.86 -9.70 -6.38
N ARG A 272 1.69 -10.66 -5.97
CA ARG A 272 1.25 -12.06 -5.79
C ARG A 272 0.14 -12.18 -4.73
N ALA A 273 0.23 -11.42 -3.65
CA ALA A 273 -0.80 -11.37 -2.62
C ALA A 273 -2.11 -10.70 -3.11
N MET A 274 -2.05 -9.79 -4.07
CA MET A 274 -3.25 -9.21 -4.68
C MET A 274 -3.93 -10.22 -5.61
N LEU A 275 -3.16 -10.90 -6.47
CA LEU A 275 -3.71 -11.92 -7.38
C LEU A 275 -4.28 -13.13 -6.65
N ALA A 276 -3.65 -13.57 -5.56
CA ALA A 276 -4.20 -14.63 -4.73
C ALA A 276 -5.56 -14.26 -4.10
N LYS A 277 -5.88 -12.95 -3.97
CA LYS A 277 -7.24 -12.51 -3.57
C LYS A 277 -8.28 -12.85 -4.63
N ILE A 278 -7.94 -12.72 -5.91
CA ILE A 278 -8.82 -13.12 -7.01
C ILE A 278 -9.04 -14.63 -6.94
N GLY A 279 -7.95 -15.41 -6.82
CA GLY A 279 -8.02 -16.87 -6.67
C GLY A 279 -8.90 -17.30 -5.50
N TRP A 280 -8.78 -16.63 -4.35
CA TRP A 280 -9.66 -16.87 -3.20
C TRP A 280 -11.13 -16.59 -3.51
N ARG A 281 -11.45 -15.45 -4.11
CA ARG A 281 -12.85 -15.11 -4.46
C ARG A 281 -13.45 -16.08 -5.47
N THR A 282 -12.66 -16.53 -6.45
CA THR A 282 -13.11 -17.50 -7.45
C THR A 282 -13.20 -18.92 -6.91
N ALA A 283 -12.47 -19.28 -5.86
CA ALA A 283 -12.62 -20.58 -5.20
C ALA A 283 -13.92 -20.65 -4.37
N TRP A 284 -14.44 -19.50 -3.93
CA TRP A 284 -15.69 -19.39 -3.18
C TRP A 284 -16.93 -19.24 -4.07
N ALA A 285 -16.76 -18.72 -5.29
CA ALA A 285 -17.79 -18.75 -6.30
C ALA A 285 -17.64 -20.06 -7.09
N GLU A 286 -18.59 -20.98 -7.02
CA GLU A 286 -18.57 -22.28 -7.73
C GLU A 286 -18.36 -22.17 -9.27
N ALA A 287 -18.32 -20.97 -9.82
CA ALA A 287 -18.36 -20.66 -11.24
C ALA A 287 -17.01 -20.64 -11.99
N VAL A 288 -15.82 -20.64 -11.37
CA VAL A 288 -14.55 -20.51 -12.14
C VAL A 288 -13.43 -21.42 -11.64
N VAL A 289 -13.62 -22.73 -11.78
CA VAL A 289 -12.63 -23.80 -11.49
C VAL A 289 -11.38 -23.73 -12.41
N GLY A 290 -11.45 -23.01 -13.53
CA GLY A 290 -10.36 -22.96 -14.54
C GLY A 290 -9.11 -22.16 -14.16
N MET A 291 -9.19 -21.19 -13.24
CA MET A 291 -8.05 -20.33 -12.87
C MET A 291 -7.04 -21.02 -11.94
N ALA A 292 -7.43 -22.11 -11.25
CA ALA A 292 -6.55 -22.88 -10.38
C ALA A 292 -5.30 -23.42 -11.11
N LYS A 293 -5.39 -23.67 -12.43
CA LYS A 293 -4.25 -24.11 -13.26
C LYS A 293 -3.15 -23.05 -13.43
N TYR A 294 -3.44 -21.76 -13.30
CA TYR A 294 -2.45 -20.68 -13.35
C TYR A 294 -1.70 -20.48 -12.02
N PHE A 295 -2.19 -21.09 -10.93
CA PHE A 295 -1.60 -21.03 -9.60
C PHE A 295 -0.73 -22.24 -9.27
N LYS A 296 0.01 -22.77 -10.26
CA LYS A 296 0.93 -23.91 -10.05
C LYS A 296 2.02 -23.56 -9.02
N ARG A 297 1.92 -24.22 -7.86
CA ARG A 297 2.99 -24.78 -7.01
C ARG A 297 3.66 -23.99 -5.87
N PRO A 298 3.39 -22.68 -5.61
CA PRO A 298 3.55 -22.16 -4.24
C PRO A 298 2.28 -21.48 -3.68
N ALA A 299 1.14 -21.62 -4.36
CA ALA A 299 -0.09 -20.88 -4.03
C ALA A 299 -0.96 -21.54 -2.95
N GLY A 300 -0.79 -22.84 -2.66
CA GLY A 300 -1.48 -23.52 -1.55
C GLY A 300 -0.98 -23.12 -0.16
N VAL A 301 0.10 -22.34 -0.06
CA VAL A 301 0.65 -21.92 1.23
C VAL A 301 -0.33 -20.96 1.91
N GLY A 302 -1.06 -21.50 2.88
CA GLY A 302 -1.98 -20.82 3.79
C GLY A 302 -3.45 -21.16 3.59
N LEU A 303 -3.79 -21.93 2.56
CA LEU A 303 -5.13 -22.49 2.38
C LEU A 303 -5.20 -23.82 3.14
N ARG A 304 -6.22 -23.96 3.98
CA ARG A 304 -6.46 -25.17 4.77
C ARG A 304 -7.95 -25.47 4.77
N TRP A 305 -8.34 -26.73 4.66
CA TRP A 305 -9.70 -27.15 4.91
C TRP A 305 -10.01 -27.09 6.41
N ARG A 306 -11.12 -26.45 6.75
CA ARG A 306 -11.76 -26.60 8.05
C ARG A 306 -12.73 -27.77 7.93
N ILE A 307 -12.43 -28.83 8.65
CA ILE A 307 -13.23 -30.05 8.65
C ILE A 307 -14.54 -29.79 9.39
N GLY A 308 -15.63 -30.08 8.70
CA GLY A 308 -16.99 -30.09 9.21
C GLY A 308 -17.49 -31.52 9.30
N ASP A 309 -17.96 -32.07 8.18
CA ASP A 309 -18.41 -33.46 8.07
C ASP A 309 -17.38 -34.42 7.47
N GLY A 310 -16.27 -33.90 6.92
CA GLY A 310 -15.13 -34.67 6.41
C GLY A 310 -15.38 -35.38 5.08
N LYS A 311 -16.57 -35.21 4.47
CA LYS A 311 -16.97 -35.95 3.26
C LYS A 311 -16.33 -35.41 1.98
N SER A 312 -15.86 -34.16 2.00
CA SER A 312 -15.36 -33.47 0.81
C SER A 312 -13.84 -33.39 0.76
N VAL A 313 -13.16 -33.81 1.84
CA VAL A 313 -11.72 -33.65 2.03
C VAL A 313 -11.02 -35.00 2.03
N HIS A 314 -10.00 -35.15 1.18
CA HIS A 314 -9.17 -36.34 1.12
C HIS A 314 -7.98 -36.22 2.08
N VAL A 315 -7.70 -37.30 2.81
CA VAL A 315 -6.66 -37.30 3.86
C VAL A 315 -5.27 -36.98 3.31
N THR A 316 -4.91 -37.56 2.17
CA THR A 316 -3.55 -37.50 1.60
C THR A 316 -3.37 -36.44 0.50
N ARG A 317 -4.46 -35.98 -0.12
CA ARG A 317 -4.41 -35.07 -1.28
C ARG A 317 -4.70 -33.62 -0.91
N ASP A 318 -5.50 -33.39 0.13
CA ASP A 318 -5.97 -32.06 0.49
C ASP A 318 -5.19 -31.48 1.70
N PRO A 319 -4.97 -30.16 1.75
CA PRO A 319 -4.34 -29.50 2.89
C PRO A 319 -5.38 -29.26 4.00
N TRP A 320 -5.39 -30.06 5.06
CA TRP A 320 -6.35 -29.93 6.16
C TRP A 320 -5.73 -29.88 7.56
N LEU A 321 -4.48 -30.32 7.72
CA LEU A 321 -3.80 -30.32 9.02
C LEU A 321 -3.31 -28.93 9.42
N PRO A 322 -3.38 -28.53 10.70
CA PRO A 322 -2.94 -27.24 11.20
C PRO A 322 -1.41 -27.12 11.35
N MET A 323 -0.62 -27.72 10.45
CA MET A 323 0.85 -27.76 10.54
C MET A 323 1.53 -26.66 9.72
N PRO A 324 2.70 -26.14 10.18
CA PRO A 324 3.39 -25.06 9.47
C PRO A 324 3.78 -25.45 8.03
N TYR A 325 3.58 -24.52 7.10
CA TYR A 325 4.09 -24.52 5.72
C TYR A 325 3.47 -25.50 4.71
N HIS A 326 3.03 -26.70 5.10
CA HIS A 326 2.47 -27.68 4.14
C HIS A 326 1.00 -28.06 4.35
N PHE A 327 0.47 -28.03 5.58
CA PHE A 327 -0.92 -28.43 5.91
C PHE A 327 -1.36 -29.84 5.44
N MET A 328 -0.44 -30.64 4.89
CA MET A 328 -0.68 -31.99 4.36
C MET A 328 -0.11 -33.06 5.30
N VAL A 329 -0.68 -34.25 5.23
CA VAL A 329 -0.15 -35.47 5.88
C VAL A 329 1.18 -35.86 5.23
N ARG A 330 2.19 -36.15 6.05
CA ARG A 330 3.49 -36.67 5.61
C ARG A 330 3.71 -38.13 5.99
N THR A 331 2.88 -38.69 6.86
CA THR A 331 2.95 -40.10 7.23
C THR A 331 2.88 -40.98 5.97
N PRO A 332 3.95 -41.73 5.63
CA PRO A 332 3.99 -42.55 4.43
C PRO A 332 3.37 -43.91 4.74
N SER A 333 2.05 -43.95 4.89
CA SER A 333 1.30 -45.19 5.16
C SER A 333 0.28 -45.46 4.05
N PRO A 334 0.31 -46.66 3.42
CA PRO A 334 -0.69 -47.06 2.44
C PRO A 334 -2.05 -47.40 3.07
N LEU A 335 -2.12 -47.48 4.40
CA LEU A 335 -3.33 -47.79 5.17
C LEU A 335 -4.15 -46.53 5.53
N LEU A 336 -3.77 -45.37 5.00
CA LEU A 336 -4.51 -44.12 5.26
C LEU A 336 -5.88 -44.15 4.55
N PRO A 337 -6.97 -43.80 5.25
CA PRO A 337 -8.29 -43.72 4.64
C PRO A 337 -8.33 -42.67 3.54
N GLU A 338 -9.26 -42.85 2.59
CA GLU A 338 -9.39 -41.92 1.47
C GLU A 338 -9.95 -40.57 1.93
N LYS A 339 -10.94 -40.57 2.83
CA LYS A 339 -11.63 -39.36 3.31
C LYS A 339 -11.46 -39.12 4.79
N VAL A 340 -11.52 -37.84 5.18
CA VAL A 340 -11.45 -37.43 6.58
C VAL A 340 -12.69 -37.89 7.37
N SER A 341 -13.84 -38.07 6.69
CA SER A 341 -15.06 -38.64 7.29
C SER A 341 -14.83 -39.99 7.96
N ASP A 342 -13.90 -40.80 7.44
CA ASP A 342 -13.63 -42.16 7.92
C ASP A 342 -12.80 -42.16 9.21
N LEU A 343 -12.23 -41.01 9.57
CA LEU A 343 -11.53 -40.77 10.83
C LEU A 343 -12.45 -40.21 11.93
N ILE A 344 -13.68 -39.82 11.57
CA ILE A 344 -14.64 -39.15 12.46
C ILE A 344 -15.75 -40.13 12.84
N ASP A 345 -15.99 -40.30 14.12
CA ASP A 345 -17.13 -41.05 14.61
C ASP A 345 -18.45 -40.37 14.16
N PRO A 346 -19.34 -41.07 13.44
CA PRO A 346 -20.55 -40.48 12.89
C PRO A 346 -21.56 -40.02 13.96
N VAL A 347 -21.52 -40.60 15.16
CA VAL A 347 -22.42 -40.32 16.29
C VAL A 347 -21.80 -39.30 17.24
N LEU A 348 -20.57 -39.55 17.68
CA LEU A 348 -19.88 -38.69 18.65
C LEU A 348 -19.29 -37.43 18.02
N ARG A 349 -19.13 -37.40 16.68
CA ARG A 349 -18.51 -36.31 15.91
C ARG A 349 -17.14 -35.89 16.46
N GLN A 350 -16.40 -36.89 16.92
CA GLN A 350 -15.03 -36.78 17.42
C GLN A 350 -14.14 -37.71 16.59
N CYS A 351 -12.87 -37.36 16.45
CA CYS A 351 -11.91 -38.26 15.81
C CYS A 351 -11.68 -39.48 16.70
N ASP A 352 -11.64 -40.68 16.13
CA ASP A 352 -11.27 -41.88 16.87
C ASP A 352 -9.78 -41.83 17.24
N VAL A 353 -9.53 -41.65 18.54
CA VAL A 353 -8.19 -41.52 19.12
C VAL A 353 -7.31 -42.72 18.78
N HIS A 354 -7.85 -43.94 18.89
CA HIS A 354 -7.06 -45.15 18.68
C HIS A 354 -6.68 -45.32 17.21
N THR A 355 -7.62 -45.05 16.29
CA THR A 355 -7.39 -45.10 14.86
C THR A 355 -6.40 -44.02 14.40
N VAL A 356 -6.54 -42.78 14.88
CA VAL A 356 -5.63 -41.68 14.54
C VAL A 356 -4.21 -41.92 15.07
N SER A 357 -4.06 -42.33 16.32
CA SER A 357 -2.73 -42.60 16.91
C SER A 357 -2.00 -43.78 16.27
N ARG A 358 -2.72 -44.74 15.67
CA ARG A 358 -2.13 -45.88 14.94
C ARG A 358 -1.72 -45.52 13.51
N LEU A 359 -2.48 -44.65 12.84
CA LEU A 359 -2.32 -44.36 11.42
C LEU A 359 -1.39 -43.17 11.12
N PHE A 360 -1.26 -42.22 12.05
CA PHE A 360 -0.48 -41.00 11.87
C PHE A 360 0.72 -40.95 12.81
N ASN A 361 1.77 -40.20 12.42
CA ASN A 361 2.86 -39.89 13.33
C ASN A 361 2.36 -39.05 14.53
N LYS A 362 3.13 -39.02 15.63
CA LYS A 362 2.70 -38.37 16.88
C LYS A 362 2.32 -36.89 16.71
N GLU A 363 3.12 -36.13 15.95
CA GLU A 363 2.87 -34.70 15.74
C GLU A 363 1.59 -34.42 14.93
N GLU A 364 1.33 -35.24 13.91
CA GLU A 364 0.12 -35.19 13.09
C GLU A 364 -1.10 -35.66 13.89
N ALA A 365 -0.97 -36.75 14.64
CA ALA A 365 -2.04 -37.28 15.48
C ALA A 365 -2.47 -36.26 16.54
N ASP A 366 -1.53 -35.67 17.27
CA ASP A 366 -1.81 -34.62 18.26
C ASP A 366 -2.51 -33.41 17.60
N SER A 367 -2.08 -33.04 16.40
CA SER A 367 -2.69 -31.95 15.63
C SER A 367 -4.10 -32.27 15.15
N ILE A 368 -4.38 -33.51 14.74
CA ILE A 368 -5.71 -33.98 14.32
C ILE A 368 -6.65 -33.99 15.51
N LEU A 369 -6.22 -34.52 16.65
CA LEU A 369 -7.02 -34.62 17.87
C LEU A 369 -7.32 -33.24 18.49
N ALA A 370 -6.42 -32.26 18.31
CA ALA A 370 -6.63 -30.89 18.74
C ALA A 370 -7.63 -30.10 17.87
N MET A 371 -8.09 -30.64 16.74
CA MET A 371 -9.01 -29.94 15.85
C MET A 371 -10.45 -29.97 16.40
N ALA A 372 -11.03 -28.78 16.59
CA ALA A 372 -12.43 -28.65 16.94
C ALA A 372 -13.33 -28.96 15.72
N LEU A 373 -14.01 -30.11 15.75
CA LEU A 373 -15.04 -30.50 14.78
C LEU A 373 -16.37 -29.76 15.06
N SER A 374 -17.17 -29.55 14.01
CA SER A 374 -18.48 -28.90 14.15
C SER A 374 -19.49 -29.86 14.78
N ARG A 375 -20.05 -29.49 15.94
CA ARG A 375 -21.13 -30.25 16.60
C ARG A 375 -22.42 -30.31 15.77
N PHE A 376 -22.58 -29.40 14.80
CA PHE A 376 -23.78 -29.28 13.97
C PHE A 376 -23.63 -29.89 12.57
N GLY A 377 -22.53 -30.62 12.30
CA GLY A 377 -22.35 -31.32 11.02
C GLY A 377 -22.37 -30.40 9.80
N CYS A 378 -21.78 -29.19 9.92
CA CYS A 378 -21.64 -28.28 8.79
C CYS A 378 -20.76 -28.89 7.69
N SER A 379 -20.97 -28.49 6.44
CA SER A 379 -20.08 -28.89 5.34
C SER A 379 -18.64 -28.41 5.54
N ASP A 380 -17.69 -29.16 5.01
CA ASP A 380 -16.28 -28.77 4.94
C ASP A 380 -16.12 -27.42 4.23
N ARG A 381 -15.23 -26.56 4.74
CA ARG A 381 -15.01 -25.22 4.17
C ARG A 381 -13.53 -24.91 4.02
N LEU A 382 -13.15 -24.33 2.89
CA LEU A 382 -11.80 -23.81 2.69
C LEU A 382 -11.61 -22.55 3.54
N MET A 383 -10.56 -22.51 4.35
CA MET A 383 -10.21 -21.37 5.20
C MET A 383 -8.79 -20.88 4.91
N TRP A 384 -8.57 -19.59 5.18
CA TRP A 384 -7.24 -18.99 5.21
C TRP A 384 -6.64 -19.10 6.61
N HIS A 385 -5.58 -19.89 6.76
CA HIS A 385 -5.01 -20.26 8.06
C HIS A 385 -4.47 -19.06 8.87
N PHE A 386 -3.96 -18.04 8.21
CA PHE A 386 -3.23 -16.94 8.86
C PHE A 386 -4.12 -15.81 9.41
N THR A 387 -5.43 -16.00 9.47
CA THR A 387 -6.37 -15.09 10.12
C THR A 387 -7.32 -15.85 11.04
N LYS A 388 -7.75 -15.19 12.12
CA LYS A 388 -8.61 -15.82 13.14
C LYS A 388 -10.00 -16.16 12.62
N ASP A 389 -10.51 -15.36 11.69
CA ASP A 389 -11.80 -15.52 11.03
C ASP A 389 -11.76 -16.50 9.84
N GLY A 390 -10.57 -16.98 9.45
CA GLY A 390 -10.41 -17.82 8.27
C GLY A 390 -10.58 -17.08 6.93
N LEU A 391 -10.72 -15.75 6.95
CA LEU A 391 -10.91 -14.95 5.74
C LEU A 391 -9.59 -14.46 5.14
N TYR A 392 -9.49 -14.60 3.83
CA TYR A 392 -8.31 -14.12 3.12
C TYR A 392 -8.17 -12.59 3.20
N THR A 393 -6.98 -12.14 3.60
CA THR A 393 -6.59 -10.73 3.49
C THR A 393 -5.27 -10.57 2.76
N VAL A 394 -5.17 -9.58 1.86
CA VAL A 394 -3.91 -9.30 1.13
C VAL A 394 -2.76 -9.07 2.11
N LYS A 395 -3.03 -8.43 3.25
CA LYS A 395 -2.05 -8.18 4.31
C LYS A 395 -1.45 -9.46 4.89
N SER A 396 -2.29 -10.46 5.20
CA SER A 396 -1.81 -11.73 5.74
C SER A 396 -1.08 -12.56 4.69
N ARG A 397 -1.61 -12.66 3.46
CA ARG A 397 -0.89 -13.34 2.35
C ARG A 397 0.44 -12.69 2.02
N TYR A 398 0.51 -11.35 2.08
CA TYR A 398 1.74 -10.61 1.85
C TYR A 398 2.84 -10.99 2.86
N ARG A 399 2.49 -11.17 4.14
CA ARG A 399 3.46 -11.61 5.17
C ARG A 399 4.06 -12.97 4.82
N VAL A 400 3.20 -13.93 4.48
CA VAL A 400 3.60 -15.26 4.03
C VAL A 400 4.46 -15.18 2.77
N ALA A 401 4.10 -14.31 1.82
CA ALA A 401 4.88 -14.14 0.61
C ALA A 401 6.29 -13.60 0.89
N VAL A 402 6.44 -12.63 1.80
CA VAL A 402 7.76 -12.11 2.21
C VAL A 402 8.62 -13.18 2.90
N GLU A 403 8.00 -14.00 3.75
CA GLU A 403 8.69 -15.12 4.43
C GLU A 403 9.16 -16.19 3.43
N LEU A 404 8.28 -16.63 2.53
CA LEU A 404 8.62 -17.57 1.46
C LEU A 404 9.71 -17.03 0.53
N ASP A 405 9.69 -15.72 0.23
CA ASP A 405 10.73 -15.06 -0.56
C ASP A 405 12.09 -15.10 0.13
N SER A 406 12.10 -14.85 1.45
CA SER A 406 13.31 -14.87 2.27
C SER A 406 13.94 -16.26 2.31
N ASN A 407 13.09 -17.30 2.30
CA ASN A 407 13.49 -18.71 2.27
C ASN A 407 13.79 -19.22 0.83
N GLY A 408 13.75 -18.37 -0.20
CA GLY A 408 14.05 -18.73 -1.58
C GLY A 408 12.94 -19.50 -2.31
N LEU A 409 11.80 -19.73 -1.67
CA LEU A 409 10.70 -20.56 -2.18
C LEU A 409 9.82 -19.86 -3.24
N LEU A 410 10.08 -18.58 -3.53
CA LEU A 410 9.38 -17.81 -4.57
C LEU A 410 10.20 -17.59 -5.85
N GLY A 411 11.31 -18.31 -6.04
CA GLY A 411 12.11 -18.27 -7.26
C GLY A 411 13.05 -17.05 -7.36
N ARG A 412 13.27 -16.33 -6.25
CA ARG A 412 14.37 -15.36 -6.08
C ARG A 412 15.41 -15.98 -5.15
N ARG A 413 16.72 -15.67 -5.33
CA ARG A 413 17.76 -16.13 -4.38
C ARG A 413 17.37 -15.67 -2.97
N GLY A 414 17.16 -16.64 -2.07
CA GLY A 414 16.93 -16.36 -0.65
C GLY A 414 18.20 -15.76 -0.07
N ASP A 415 18.08 -14.66 0.68
CA ASP A 415 19.22 -13.99 1.32
C ASP A 415 19.49 -14.54 2.74
N GLY A 416 18.87 -15.66 3.11
CA GLY A 416 18.87 -16.17 4.48
C GLY A 416 18.01 -15.29 5.40
N GLY A 417 17.11 -15.91 6.16
CA GLY A 417 16.32 -15.19 7.16
C GLY A 417 17.22 -14.71 8.30
N THR A 418 17.29 -13.40 8.53
CA THR A 418 17.80 -12.89 9.81
C THR A 418 16.67 -13.02 10.83
N SER A 419 16.83 -13.92 11.79
CA SER A 419 15.92 -14.01 12.94
C SER A 419 15.90 -12.64 13.63
N VAL A 420 14.70 -12.11 13.88
CA VAL A 420 14.55 -10.84 14.58
C VAL A 420 14.74 -11.13 16.05
N ASP A 421 15.90 -10.75 16.58
CA ASP A 421 16.17 -10.80 18.01
C ASP A 421 15.10 -10.00 18.80
N ARG A 422 14.72 -10.50 19.99
CA ARG A 422 13.75 -9.81 20.88
C ARG A 422 14.24 -8.42 21.26
N GLY A 423 15.56 -8.24 21.41
CA GLY A 423 16.20 -6.94 21.68
C GLY A 423 15.94 -5.92 20.56
N GLY A 424 15.95 -6.36 19.30
CA GLY A 424 15.65 -5.53 18.14
C GLY A 424 14.22 -4.96 18.17
N ARG A 425 13.21 -5.76 18.56
CA ARG A 425 11.82 -5.28 18.58
C ARG A 425 11.61 -4.15 19.59
N ARG A 426 12.21 -4.28 20.78
CA ARG A 426 12.16 -3.27 21.85
C ARG A 426 12.79 -1.95 21.38
N LEU A 427 13.98 -2.03 20.78
CA LEU A 427 14.68 -0.88 20.20
C LEU A 427 13.80 -0.11 19.23
N TRP A 428 13.24 -0.78 18.22
CA TRP A 428 12.46 -0.08 17.20
C TRP A 428 11.16 0.50 17.73
N LYS A 429 10.49 -0.21 18.64
CA LYS A 429 9.27 0.29 19.30
C LYS A 429 9.54 1.61 20.01
N SER A 430 10.63 1.69 20.79
CA SER A 430 11.03 2.91 21.52
C SER A 430 11.18 4.14 20.61
N ILE A 431 11.67 3.96 19.38
CA ILE A 431 11.92 5.07 18.43
C ILE A 431 10.63 5.56 17.80
N TRP A 432 9.73 4.64 17.41
CA TRP A 432 8.54 4.99 16.64
C TRP A 432 7.42 5.57 17.51
N GLU A 433 7.42 5.26 18.81
CA GLU A 433 6.49 5.78 19.82
C GLU A 433 6.88 7.16 20.36
N LEU A 434 8.10 7.65 20.10
CA LEU A 434 8.53 9.00 20.48
C LEU A 434 7.56 10.08 19.98
N ASN A 435 7.16 10.98 20.88
CA ASN A 435 6.34 12.15 20.57
C ASN A 435 7.17 13.28 19.93
N VAL A 436 7.75 13.00 18.76
CA VAL A 436 8.58 13.96 18.01
C VAL A 436 8.23 13.96 16.52
N ALA A 437 8.57 15.07 15.85
CA ALA A 437 8.38 15.21 14.42
C ALA A 437 9.01 14.03 13.65
N GLY A 438 8.34 13.55 12.59
CA GLY A 438 8.77 12.35 11.86
C GLY A 438 10.21 12.40 11.35
N LYS A 439 10.73 13.59 11.00
CA LYS A 439 12.13 13.79 10.58
C LYS A 439 13.15 13.41 11.67
N ILE A 440 12.78 13.55 12.95
CA ILE A 440 13.63 13.22 14.11
C ILE A 440 13.60 11.71 14.34
N ARG A 441 12.42 11.06 14.30
CA ARG A 441 12.30 9.60 14.37
C ARG A 441 13.14 8.91 13.28
N HIS A 442 13.10 9.42 12.05
CA HIS A 442 13.97 8.93 10.96
C HIS A 442 15.45 9.14 11.23
N PHE A 443 15.81 10.26 11.86
CA PHE A 443 17.20 10.53 12.22
C PHE A 443 17.70 9.53 13.27
N ILE A 444 16.95 9.29 14.35
CA ILE A 444 17.30 8.30 15.38
C ILE A 444 17.35 6.90 14.77
N TRP A 445 16.37 6.51 13.95
CA TRP A 445 16.40 5.25 13.19
C TRP A 445 17.68 5.08 12.37
N ARG A 446 18.15 6.13 11.68
CA ARG A 446 19.42 6.10 10.94
C ARG A 446 20.63 5.99 11.84
N CYS A 447 20.60 6.58 13.04
CA CYS A 447 21.67 6.45 14.02
C CYS A 447 21.78 4.99 14.49
N CYS A 448 20.66 4.37 14.87
CA CYS A 448 20.63 2.97 15.32
C CYS A 448 21.01 1.97 14.21
N ARG A 449 20.72 2.28 12.94
CA ARG A 449 21.14 1.47 11.79
C ARG A 449 22.56 1.78 11.29
N ASN A 450 23.25 2.74 11.91
CA ASN A 450 24.55 3.24 11.48
C ASN A 450 24.58 3.73 10.02
N TYR A 451 23.54 4.46 9.60
CA TYR A 451 23.34 4.99 8.24
C TYR A 451 23.65 6.49 8.10
N LEU A 452 24.40 7.05 9.04
CA LEU A 452 24.88 8.43 8.95
C LEU A 452 26.23 8.48 8.22
N ALA A 453 26.44 9.58 7.50
CA ALA A 453 27.68 9.89 6.78
C ALA A 453 28.76 10.41 7.76
N VAL A 454 29.19 9.55 8.68
CA VAL A 454 30.36 9.77 9.55
C VAL A 454 31.61 9.15 8.91
N ARG A 455 32.81 9.62 9.24
CA ARG A 455 34.04 9.21 8.54
C ARG A 455 34.28 7.70 8.57
N CYS A 456 34.08 7.04 9.70
CA CYS A 456 34.19 5.58 9.79
C CYS A 456 33.27 4.86 8.80
N ASN A 457 32.02 5.32 8.66
CA ASN A 457 31.04 4.71 7.76
C ASN A 457 31.31 5.02 6.30
N LEU A 458 31.82 6.22 5.98
CA LEU A 458 32.22 6.59 4.62
C LEU A 458 33.41 5.75 4.15
N ARG A 459 34.39 5.51 5.04
CA ARG A 459 35.55 4.65 4.75
C ARG A 459 35.14 3.19 4.54
N GLN A 460 34.23 2.66 5.35
CA GLN A 460 33.64 1.32 5.13
C GLN A 460 32.92 1.18 3.79
N ARG A 461 32.53 2.30 3.17
CA ARG A 461 31.90 2.35 1.84
C ARG A 461 32.91 2.59 0.71
N GLY A 462 34.20 2.51 0.99
CA GLY A 462 35.28 2.65 0.02
C GLY A 462 35.62 4.10 -0.35
N MET A 463 35.11 5.09 0.40
CA MET A 463 35.50 6.48 0.19
C MET A 463 36.82 6.79 0.90
N GLN A 464 37.75 7.43 0.18
CA GLN A 464 39.02 7.88 0.74
C GLN A 464 38.78 9.14 1.59
N VAL A 465 38.61 8.95 2.89
CA VAL A 465 38.40 10.03 3.86
C VAL A 465 39.25 9.80 5.10
N ASP A 466 39.81 10.88 5.64
CA ASP A 466 40.42 10.86 6.97
C ASP A 466 39.38 10.51 8.04
N LEU A 467 39.79 9.73 9.04
CA LEU A 467 38.96 9.24 10.13
C LEU A 467 38.85 10.19 11.32
N THR A 468 39.70 11.22 11.38
CA THR A 468 39.69 12.14 12.52
C THR A 468 38.36 12.86 12.61
N CYS A 469 37.89 13.08 13.84
CA CYS A 469 36.69 13.86 14.10
C CYS A 469 36.98 15.34 13.79
N PRO A 470 36.21 16.02 12.91
CA PRO A 470 36.43 17.43 12.59
C PRO A 470 36.31 18.37 13.80
N SER A 471 35.59 17.96 14.85
CA SER A 471 35.31 18.80 16.01
C SER A 471 36.30 18.62 17.17
N CYS A 472 36.87 17.43 17.35
CA CYS A 472 37.78 17.15 18.48
C CYS A 472 39.12 16.53 18.08
N GLN A 473 39.33 16.30 16.78
CA GLN A 473 40.56 15.74 16.18
C GLN A 473 40.96 14.34 16.68
N GLN A 474 40.11 13.68 17.47
CA GLN A 474 40.31 12.30 17.90
C GLN A 474 40.12 11.32 16.74
N PRO A 475 40.84 10.18 16.71
CA PRO A 475 40.71 9.17 15.67
C PRO A 475 39.36 8.43 15.74
N ASN A 476 38.94 7.85 14.61
CA ASN A 476 37.73 7.02 14.47
C ASN A 476 36.39 7.74 14.78
N GLU A 477 36.00 8.72 13.96
CA GLU A 477 34.66 9.34 14.03
C GLU A 477 33.51 8.33 13.75
N SER A 478 33.00 7.72 14.82
CA SER A 478 31.77 6.92 14.82
C SER A 478 30.52 7.77 15.14
N VAL A 479 29.33 7.19 14.92
CA VAL A 479 28.06 7.87 15.26
C VAL A 479 27.94 8.10 16.78
N ALA A 480 28.30 7.10 17.58
CA ALA A 480 28.32 7.20 19.03
C ALA A 480 29.35 8.24 19.50
N HIS A 481 30.54 8.25 18.88
CA HIS A 481 31.55 9.26 19.16
C HIS A 481 31.00 10.66 18.91
N LEU A 482 30.45 10.90 17.73
CA LEU A 482 29.98 12.23 17.36
C LEU A 482 28.84 12.76 18.23
N LEU A 483 27.94 11.88 18.69
CA LEU A 483 26.71 12.29 19.37
C LEU A 483 26.81 12.27 20.90
N PHE A 484 27.73 11.51 21.48
CA PHE A 484 27.86 11.36 22.92
C PHE A 484 29.29 11.55 23.45
N GLN A 485 30.31 10.99 22.78
CA GLN A 485 31.66 10.89 23.36
C GLN A 485 32.60 12.04 22.98
N CYS A 486 32.33 12.74 21.87
CA CYS A 486 33.10 13.87 21.38
C CYS A 486 33.10 15.01 22.42
N ASN A 487 34.23 15.69 22.62
CA ASN A 487 34.33 16.81 23.57
C ASN A 487 33.25 17.88 23.31
N TYR A 488 32.96 18.16 22.03
CA TYR A 488 31.89 19.06 21.62
C TYR A 488 30.50 18.57 22.05
N ALA A 489 30.22 17.27 21.87
CA ALA A 489 28.96 16.66 22.29
C ALA A 489 28.81 16.68 23.82
N ARG A 490 29.88 16.39 24.56
CA ARG A 490 29.90 16.43 26.03
C ARG A 490 29.55 17.82 26.56
N LEU A 491 30.12 18.88 25.97
CA LEU A 491 29.80 20.26 26.32
C LEU A 491 28.33 20.61 26.01
N PHE A 492 27.81 20.15 24.88
CA PHE A 492 26.40 20.34 24.53
C PHE A 492 25.46 19.69 25.55
N TRP A 493 25.75 18.45 25.98
CA TRP A 493 24.92 17.74 26.96
C TRP A 493 25.04 18.34 28.36
N PHE A 494 26.22 18.84 28.75
CA PHE A 494 26.42 19.57 30.00
C PHE A 494 25.62 20.88 30.05
N ALA A 495 25.60 21.64 28.95
CA ALA A 495 24.84 22.89 28.85
C ALA A 495 23.33 22.66 28.65
N CYS A 496 22.91 21.46 28.28
CA CYS A 496 21.51 21.12 28.08
C CYS A 496 20.77 21.04 29.42
N PRO A 497 19.53 21.57 29.53
CA PRO A 497 18.72 21.45 30.75
C PRO A 497 18.44 20.02 31.21
N ILE A 498 18.62 19.03 30.33
CA ILE A 498 18.46 17.60 30.63
C ILE A 498 19.62 17.10 31.51
N GLN A 499 20.77 17.80 31.52
CA GLN A 499 21.98 17.45 32.28
C GLN A 499 22.36 15.97 32.16
N LEU A 500 22.29 15.45 30.93
CA LEU A 500 22.57 14.04 30.67
C LEU A 500 24.06 13.75 30.94
N ASP A 501 24.35 12.93 31.96
CA ASP A 501 25.70 12.42 32.15
C ASP A 501 26.04 11.40 31.05
N VAL A 502 26.76 11.89 30.04
CA VAL A 502 27.28 11.11 28.93
C VAL A 502 28.65 10.50 29.22
N ARG A 503 29.25 10.74 30.39
CA ARG A 503 30.55 10.14 30.77
C ARG A 503 30.41 8.66 31.09
N SER A 504 29.28 8.26 31.67
CA SER A 504 28.92 6.86 31.91
C SER A 504 28.64 6.05 30.63
N LEU A 505 28.31 6.72 29.52
CA LEU A 505 28.01 6.11 28.22
C LEU A 505 29.30 5.83 27.41
N GLN A 506 30.16 4.93 27.90
CA GLN A 506 31.38 4.49 27.19
C GLN A 506 31.21 3.12 26.54
N GLY A 507 31.69 2.99 25.30
CA GLY A 507 31.65 1.74 24.55
C GLY A 507 30.29 1.42 23.91
N GLY A 508 30.29 0.58 22.87
CA GLY A 508 29.07 0.14 22.17
C GLY A 508 28.66 0.99 20.96
N THR A 509 27.65 0.49 20.24
CA THR A 509 27.05 1.20 19.11
C THR A 509 26.04 2.24 19.59
N PHE A 510 25.61 3.14 18.70
CA PHE A 510 24.54 4.08 19.02
C PHE A 510 23.25 3.37 19.50
N ALA A 511 22.94 2.20 18.96
CA ALA A 511 21.76 1.44 19.33
C ALA A 511 21.82 0.93 20.78
N ASP A 512 23.01 0.49 21.22
CA ASP A 512 23.23 0.01 22.59
C ASP A 512 23.09 1.16 23.58
N ILE A 513 23.73 2.30 23.29
CA ILE A 513 23.61 3.52 24.09
C ILE A 513 22.14 4.00 24.16
N TRP A 514 21.40 3.92 23.06
CA TRP A 514 19.98 4.30 23.05
C TRP A 514 19.13 3.38 23.94
N LEU A 515 19.39 2.06 23.93
CA LEU A 515 18.71 1.12 24.82
C LEU A 515 19.06 1.36 26.28
N GLU A 516 20.33 1.64 26.59
CA GLU A 516 20.77 2.00 27.94
C GLU A 516 20.04 3.26 28.44
N LEU A 517 19.87 4.28 27.59
CA LEU A 517 19.07 5.46 27.93
C LEU A 517 17.59 5.10 28.17
N CYS A 518 17.00 4.24 27.34
CA CYS A 518 15.64 3.75 27.57
C CYS A 518 15.51 2.99 28.91
N ASP A 519 16.54 2.23 29.31
CA ASP A 519 16.57 1.52 30.60
C ASP A 519 16.75 2.47 31.78
N ARG A 520 17.65 3.46 31.67
CA ARG A 520 17.92 4.47 32.69
C ARG A 520 16.67 5.26 33.06
N PHE A 521 15.87 5.64 32.07
CA PHE A 521 14.63 6.41 32.26
C PHE A 521 13.38 5.53 32.40
N ALA A 522 13.49 4.20 32.45
CA ALA A 522 12.32 3.30 32.42
C ALA A 522 11.36 3.50 33.60
N GLN A 523 11.92 3.80 34.78
CA GLN A 523 11.18 3.99 36.04
C GLN A 523 10.68 5.44 36.23
N GLU A 524 11.07 6.37 35.36
CA GLU A 524 10.68 7.77 35.51
C GLU A 524 9.28 8.06 34.94
N SER A 525 8.48 8.83 35.67
CA SER A 525 7.11 9.22 35.26
C SER A 525 7.10 10.05 33.97
N ARG A 526 8.17 10.80 33.70
CA ARG A 526 8.33 11.69 32.52
C ARG A 526 9.20 11.10 31.41
N LYS A 527 9.38 9.78 31.37
CA LYS A 527 10.28 9.10 30.42
C LYS A 527 10.07 9.50 28.96
N ASP A 528 8.81 9.63 28.51
CA ASP A 528 8.49 9.90 27.10
C ASP A 528 8.87 11.33 26.70
N GLU A 529 8.72 12.29 27.62
CA GLU A 529 9.15 13.68 27.43
C GLU A 529 10.67 13.79 27.40
N LEU A 530 11.36 13.08 28.29
CA LEU A 530 12.81 13.07 28.38
C LEU A 530 13.44 12.43 27.15
N LEU A 531 12.98 11.25 26.74
CA LEU A 531 13.46 10.57 25.52
C LEU A 531 13.18 11.40 24.26
N SER A 532 12.04 12.07 24.19
CA SER A 532 11.70 13.00 23.11
C SER A 532 12.64 14.21 23.08
N SER A 533 12.98 14.76 24.25
CA SER A 533 13.90 15.89 24.39
C SER A 533 15.34 15.50 24.06
N ILE A 534 15.80 14.32 24.47
CA ILE A 534 17.09 13.74 24.08
C ILE A 534 17.15 13.53 22.57
N ALA A 535 16.11 12.93 21.96
CA ALA A 535 16.04 12.72 20.52
C ALA A 535 16.13 14.05 19.73
N TYR A 536 15.47 15.09 20.23
CA TYR A 536 15.56 16.43 19.66
C TYR A 536 16.96 17.05 19.84
N GLY A 537 17.57 16.90 21.01
CA GLY A 537 18.94 17.34 21.30
C GLY A 537 19.96 16.70 20.36
N LEU A 538 19.90 15.38 20.19
CA LEU A 538 20.72 14.62 19.24
C LEU A 538 20.56 15.13 17.80
N TRP A 539 19.32 15.39 17.38
CA TRP A 539 19.05 15.92 16.05
C TRP A 539 19.61 17.34 15.85
N ARG A 540 19.54 18.19 16.90
CA ARG A 540 20.12 19.54 16.90
C ARG A 540 21.64 19.49 16.83
N LEU A 541 22.26 18.64 17.64
CA LEU A 541 23.71 18.44 17.65
C LEU A 541 24.23 18.02 16.26
N TRP A 542 23.55 17.05 15.62
CA TRP A 542 23.87 16.64 14.25
C TRP A 542 23.71 17.77 13.23
N LYS A 543 22.66 18.59 13.35
CA LYS A 543 22.42 19.73 12.45
C LYS A 543 23.50 20.81 12.57
N LEU A 544 23.97 21.09 13.78
CA LEU A 544 25.05 22.03 14.05
C LEU A 544 26.37 21.49 13.48
N GLY A 545 26.74 20.26 13.81
CA GLY A 545 27.96 19.64 13.30
C GLY A 545 28.01 19.47 11.77
N ARG A 546 26.85 19.39 11.09
CA ARG A 546 26.77 19.36 9.62
C ARG A 546 26.98 20.74 8.97
N ARG A 547 26.60 21.83 9.64
CA ARG A 547 26.91 23.19 9.18
C ARG A 547 28.41 23.46 9.32
N GLU A 548 28.99 23.01 10.42
CA GLU A 548 30.43 23.10 10.69
C GLU A 548 31.25 22.32 9.67
N ARG A 549 30.80 21.13 9.24
CA ARG A 549 31.49 20.37 8.18
C ARG A 549 31.39 20.97 6.77
N ARG A 550 30.52 21.97 6.56
CA ARG A 550 30.37 22.69 5.28
C ARG A 550 31.11 24.03 5.26
N ARG A 551 31.49 24.57 6.42
CA ARG A 551 32.33 25.77 6.55
C ARG A 551 33.72 25.30 6.97
N HIS A 552 34.79 25.92 6.49
CA HIS A 552 36.12 25.59 7.02
C HIS A 552 36.15 25.88 8.55
N PRO A 553 36.87 25.08 9.36
CA PRO A 553 36.83 25.22 10.80
C PRO A 553 37.60 26.48 11.23
N SER A 554 36.89 27.53 11.64
CA SER A 554 37.51 28.62 12.42
C SER A 554 37.25 28.39 13.91
N LYS A 555 38.24 28.73 14.75
CA LYS A 555 38.22 28.62 16.22
C LYS A 555 37.06 29.36 16.90
N GLU A 556 36.32 30.20 16.17
CA GLU A 556 35.22 31.05 16.69
C GLU A 556 33.99 30.28 17.21
N VAL A 557 33.85 28.99 16.95
CA VAL A 557 32.60 28.26 17.27
C VAL A 557 32.52 27.78 18.72
N ALA A 558 33.66 27.54 19.37
CA ALA A 558 33.68 27.22 20.81
C ALA A 558 33.26 28.44 21.65
N GLU A 559 33.71 29.64 21.26
CA GLU A 559 33.33 30.91 21.89
C GLU A 559 31.85 31.25 21.64
N ASN A 560 31.33 30.97 20.44
CA ASN A 560 29.92 31.22 20.11
C ASN A 560 28.92 30.32 20.86
N ILE A 561 29.32 29.14 21.34
CA ILE A 561 28.43 28.26 22.13
C ILE A 561 28.45 28.64 23.61
N GLY A 562 29.61 29.07 24.13
CA GLY A 562 29.69 29.74 25.43
C GLY A 562 28.82 31.00 25.43
N ALA A 563 28.95 31.85 24.41
CA ALA A 563 28.11 33.02 24.23
C ALA A 563 26.62 32.68 23.99
N TRP A 564 26.29 31.59 23.29
CA TRP A 564 24.90 31.14 23.12
C TRP A 564 24.26 30.64 24.41
N ALA A 565 25.03 29.96 25.27
CA ALA A 565 24.60 29.49 26.59
C ALA A 565 24.52 30.63 27.63
N LEU A 566 25.35 31.67 27.50
CA LEU A 566 25.43 32.82 28.42
C LEU A 566 24.52 34.01 28.04
N ASN A 567 24.35 34.35 26.74
CA ASN A 567 23.58 35.53 26.30
C ASN A 567 22.06 35.34 26.20
N LYS A 568 21.54 34.13 26.43
CA LYS A 568 20.10 33.85 26.37
C LYS A 568 19.61 33.64 27.80
N GLY A 569 19.40 34.75 28.50
CA GLY A 569 18.98 34.79 29.91
C GLY A 569 17.73 33.94 30.23
N PRO A 570 17.44 33.76 31.54
CA PRO A 570 16.44 32.82 32.06
C PRO A 570 15.03 32.93 31.45
N ALA A 571 14.67 34.07 30.85
CA ALA A 571 13.41 34.25 30.12
C ALA A 571 13.23 33.33 28.90
N LEU A 572 14.30 32.94 28.20
CA LEU A 572 14.22 32.01 27.05
C LEU A 572 14.25 30.53 27.46
N ARG A 573 14.74 30.21 28.68
CA ARG A 573 14.50 28.90 29.32
C ARG A 573 13.00 28.66 29.52
N TRP A 574 12.25 29.70 29.88
CA TRP A 574 10.79 29.67 30.03
C TRP A 574 10.02 29.56 28.71
N ILE A 575 10.47 30.24 27.66
CA ILE A 575 9.84 30.16 26.31
C ILE A 575 10.08 28.79 25.67
N LEU A 576 11.27 28.20 25.86
CA LEU A 576 11.53 26.81 25.49
C LEU A 576 10.64 25.84 26.29
N LEU A 577 10.46 26.04 27.60
CA LEU A 577 9.53 25.25 28.42
C LEU A 577 8.07 25.35 27.95
N LYS A 578 7.56 26.55 27.61
CA LYS A 578 6.22 26.72 27.03
C LYS A 578 6.08 26.01 25.68
N SER A 579 7.10 26.07 24.82
CA SER A 579 7.13 25.33 23.54
C SER A 579 7.28 23.80 23.71
N ILE A 580 7.88 23.34 24.82
CA ILE A 580 8.07 21.92 25.16
C ILE A 580 6.76 21.30 25.66
N VAL A 581 5.85 22.10 26.24
CA VAL A 581 4.59 21.61 26.82
C VAL A 581 3.35 21.81 25.93
N THR A 582 3.25 22.87 25.10
CA THR A 582 1.96 23.21 24.45
C THR A 582 1.85 23.00 22.94
N GLY A 583 2.91 22.56 22.24
CA GLY A 583 2.80 22.08 20.85
C GLY A 583 2.15 23.04 19.84
N HIS A 584 2.23 24.36 20.03
CA HIS A 584 1.66 25.35 19.09
C HIS A 584 2.74 26.06 18.25
N ARG A 585 2.42 26.28 16.96
CA ARG A 585 3.25 27.02 16.00
C ARG A 585 3.23 28.51 16.34
N HIS A 586 4.41 29.12 16.48
CA HIS A 586 4.51 30.58 16.63
C HIS A 586 4.12 31.31 15.34
N HIS A 587 3.08 32.14 15.42
CA HIS A 587 2.96 33.35 14.60
C HIS A 587 4.03 34.35 15.06
N LYS A 588 4.60 35.09 14.09
CA LYS A 588 5.60 36.15 14.29
C LYS A 588 5.09 37.18 15.30
N LEU A 589 5.84 37.41 16.37
CA LEU A 589 5.74 38.60 17.21
C LEU A 589 7.06 39.35 17.06
N CYS A 590 7.00 40.50 16.40
CA CYS A 590 8.04 41.51 16.43
C CYS A 590 8.02 42.16 17.83
N VAL A 591 9.19 42.33 18.44
CA VAL A 591 9.37 43.15 19.63
C VAL A 591 10.18 44.38 19.18
N PRO A 592 9.73 45.62 19.42
CA PRO A 592 10.53 46.80 19.17
C PRO A 592 11.61 46.95 20.25
N LEU A 593 12.81 47.33 19.82
CA LEU A 593 13.91 47.76 20.68
C LEU A 593 13.73 49.26 20.95
N ASP A 594 13.46 49.64 22.20
CA ASP A 594 13.64 51.02 22.65
C ASP A 594 14.61 51.03 23.82
N ASN A 595 15.70 51.78 23.67
CA ASN A 595 16.55 52.30 24.74
C ASN A 595 17.36 53.48 24.19
N SER A 596 16.94 54.71 24.48
CA SER A 596 17.76 55.84 24.99
C SER A 596 17.03 57.21 24.82
N PRO A 597 17.38 58.23 25.62
CA PRO A 597 16.43 59.24 26.10
C PRO A 597 16.51 60.61 25.41
N THR A 598 15.35 61.30 25.40
CA THR A 598 15.11 62.76 25.42
C THR A 598 16.03 63.73 24.67
N VAL A 599 15.50 64.38 23.62
CA VAL A 599 15.59 65.85 23.39
C VAL A 599 14.30 66.32 22.66
N GLN A 600 13.66 67.35 23.21
CA GLN A 600 12.53 68.09 22.63
C GLN A 600 12.99 69.03 21.51
N SER A 601 12.25 69.10 20.39
CA SER A 601 11.88 70.38 19.72
C SER A 601 11.12 70.16 18.40
N GLY A 602 9.92 70.72 18.30
CA GLY A 602 9.53 71.63 17.21
C GLY A 602 9.07 71.10 15.84
N CYS A 603 7.80 71.40 15.53
CA CYS A 603 7.28 71.93 14.26
C CYS A 603 7.01 71.02 13.04
N ASN A 604 5.71 70.89 12.77
CA ASN A 604 4.98 71.30 11.56
C ASN A 604 5.08 70.56 10.20
N CYS A 605 3.88 70.49 9.59
CA CYS A 605 3.53 70.47 8.16
C CYS A 605 3.22 69.13 7.46
N ALA A 606 1.90 68.91 7.32
CA ALA A 606 1.14 68.87 6.06
C ALA A 606 1.33 67.72 5.04
N CYS A 607 0.17 67.10 4.78
CA CYS A 607 -0.35 66.51 3.56
C CYS A 607 0.41 66.77 2.24
N GLN A 608 0.60 65.73 1.42
CA GLN A 608 0.01 65.71 0.07
C GLN A 608 0.07 64.33 -0.61
N GLU A 609 -1.03 64.02 -1.28
CA GLU A 609 -1.24 62.97 -2.27
C GLU A 609 -0.28 63.13 -3.47
N CYS A 610 0.03 62.02 -4.16
CA CYS A 610 0.05 62.02 -5.62
C CYS A 610 0.08 60.59 -6.17
N SER A 611 -1.01 60.25 -6.84
CA SER A 611 -1.21 59.16 -7.79
C SER A 611 -0.62 59.47 -9.17
N ASN A 612 -0.41 58.40 -9.94
CA ASN A 612 -0.22 58.29 -11.40
C ASN A 612 1.22 58.30 -11.95
N SER A 613 1.72 57.12 -12.29
CA SER A 613 1.84 56.67 -13.71
C SER A 613 1.82 55.15 -13.77
#